data_AF-A0A9R0RAD7-F1
#
_entry.id   AF-A0A9R0RAD7-F1
#
_cell.length_a   1.000
_cell.length_b   1.000
_cell.length_c   1.000
_cell.angle_alpha   90.00
_cell.angle_beta   90.00
_cell.angle_gamma   90.00
#
_symmetry.space_group_name_H-M   'P 1'
#
loop_
_entity.id
_entity.type
_entity.pdbx_description
1 polymer ?
#
loop_
_entity_poly.entity_id
_entity_poly.type
_entity_poly.pdbx_seq_one_letter_code
_entity_poly.pdbx_strand_id
1 'polypeptide(L)'
;MYADFIGSAGSIFDLTTPLYPGYFLPLASLGNLAKAVGRGFRDPSNRVIQNHFAKSGNLGEIAAKEEVWEVGAQLVGLSIGVLILDTPGIQSSYLTLTLTWLGVRLLHLWFRYQSLVVLKFRTVRCWT
;
A
#
# COMPACT_ATOMS: atom_id res chain seq x y z
N MET A 1 5.85 -5.47 5.60
CA MET A 1 5.91 -6.54 4.58
C MET A 1 4.67 -7.42 4.57
N TYR A 2 4.32 -8.17 5.63
CA TYR A 2 3.09 -8.99 5.63
C TYR A 2 1.81 -8.19 5.35
N ALA A 3 1.67 -7.01 5.95
CA ALA A 3 0.57 -6.08 5.68
C ALA A 3 0.49 -5.65 4.20
N ASP A 4 1.65 -5.44 3.55
CA ASP A 4 1.73 -5.04 2.14
C ASP A 4 1.34 -6.20 1.21
N PHE A 5 1.62 -7.46 1.59
CA PHE A 5 1.17 -8.65 0.84
C PHE A 5 -0.36 -8.81 0.90
N ILE A 6 -0.95 -8.69 2.09
CA ILE A 6 -2.41 -8.79 2.26
C ILE A 6 -3.13 -7.67 1.50
N GLY A 7 -2.62 -6.43 1.59
CA GLY A 7 -3.14 -5.31 0.80
C GLY A 7 -3.00 -5.51 -0.72
N SER A 8 -1.92 -6.16 -1.16
CA SER A 8 -1.70 -6.48 -2.58
C SER A 8 -2.68 -7.53 -3.09
N ALA A 9 -3.01 -8.54 -2.28
CA ALA A 9 -4.06 -9.51 -2.60
C ALA A 9 -5.42 -8.82 -2.84
N GLY A 10 -5.73 -7.78 -2.06
CA GLY A 10 -6.91 -6.95 -2.28
C GLY A 10 -6.97 -6.33 -3.67
N SER A 11 -5.85 -5.84 -4.20
CA SER A 11 -5.81 -5.29 -5.57
C SER A 11 -5.86 -6.33 -6.69
N ILE A 12 -5.62 -7.60 -6.40
CA ILE A 12 -5.86 -8.67 -7.38
C ILE A 12 -7.36 -8.83 -7.61
N PHE A 13 -8.19 -8.71 -6.56
CA PHE A 13 -9.64 -8.74 -6.73
C PHE A 13 -10.17 -7.53 -7.52
N ASP A 14 -9.56 -6.34 -7.38
CA ASP A 14 -9.92 -5.21 -8.23
C ASP A 14 -9.61 -5.50 -9.71
N LEU A 15 -8.44 -6.07 -9.99
CA LEU A 15 -8.02 -6.43 -11.35
C LEU A 15 -8.94 -7.46 -12.01
N THR A 16 -9.54 -8.36 -11.23
CA THR A 16 -10.45 -9.38 -11.77
C THR A 16 -11.87 -8.87 -11.98
N THR A 17 -12.25 -7.71 -11.43
CA THR A 17 -13.60 -7.15 -11.61
C THR A 17 -14.02 -6.96 -13.07
N PRO A 18 -13.17 -6.48 -14.00
CA PRO A 18 -13.56 -6.30 -15.40
C PRO A 18 -13.68 -7.64 -16.16
N LEU A 19 -13.03 -8.71 -15.68
CA LEU A 19 -13.12 -10.05 -16.28
C LEU A 19 -14.45 -10.74 -15.94
N TYR A 20 -15.03 -10.41 -14.78
CA TYR A 20 -16.24 -11.04 -14.26
C TYR A 20 -17.28 -9.98 -13.84
N PRO A 21 -17.87 -9.24 -14.80
CA PRO A 21 -18.76 -8.12 -14.51
C PRO A 21 -19.99 -8.52 -13.67
N GLY A 22 -20.50 -9.75 -13.80
CA GLY A 22 -21.59 -10.27 -12.97
C GLY A 22 -21.24 -10.49 -11.49
N TYR A 23 -19.95 -10.50 -11.15
CA TYR A 23 -19.43 -10.65 -9.79
C TYR A 23 -18.73 -9.38 -9.29
N PHE A 24 -18.97 -8.22 -9.93
CA PHE A 24 -18.35 -6.94 -9.55
C PHE A 24 -18.47 -6.65 -8.05
N LEU A 25 -19.69 -6.71 -7.50
CA LEU A 25 -19.95 -6.36 -6.10
C LEU A 25 -19.20 -7.26 -5.09
N PRO A 26 -19.29 -8.60 -5.16
CA PRO A 26 -18.53 -9.46 -4.24
C PRO A 26 -17.01 -9.34 -4.42
N LEU A 27 -16.51 -9.22 -5.66
CA LEU A 27 -15.07 -9.06 -5.92
C LEU A 27 -14.54 -7.73 -5.37
N ALA A 28 -15.21 -6.61 -5.65
CA ALA A 28 -14.84 -5.29 -5.12
C ALA A 28 -14.91 -5.26 -3.59
N SER A 29 -15.90 -5.93 -3.00
CA SER A 29 -16.05 -6.01 -1.53
C SER A 29 -14.90 -6.79 -0.90
N LEU A 30 -14.52 -7.94 -1.47
CA LEU A 30 -13.37 -8.72 -1.03
C LEU A 30 -12.06 -7.95 -1.20
N GLY A 31 -11.89 -7.25 -2.32
CA GLY A 31 -10.75 -6.38 -2.56
C GLY A 31 -10.61 -5.29 -1.49
N ASN A 32 -11.71 -4.61 -1.18
CA ASN A 32 -11.75 -3.58 -0.14
C ASN A 32 -11.54 -4.15 1.26
N LEU A 33 -12.10 -5.32 1.57
CA LEU A 33 -11.88 -6.02 2.83
C LEU A 33 -10.40 -6.36 3.03
N ALA A 34 -9.76 -6.98 2.04
CA ALA A 34 -8.35 -7.34 2.13
C ALA A 34 -7.45 -6.10 2.31
N LYS A 35 -7.74 -5.00 1.60
CA LYS A 35 -7.03 -3.72 1.82
C LYS A 35 -7.25 -3.14 3.21
N ALA A 36 -8.45 -3.24 3.77
CA ALA A 36 -8.76 -2.77 5.13
C ALA A 36 -8.00 -3.59 6.18
N VAL A 37 -7.98 -4.92 6.04
CA VAL A 37 -7.20 -5.82 6.90
C VAL A 37 -5.71 -5.51 6.79
N GLY A 38 -5.19 -5.33 5.58
CA GLY A 38 -3.80 -4.93 5.36
C GLY A 38 -3.45 -3.61 6.05
N ARG A 39 -4.33 -2.60 5.97
CA ARG A 39 -4.17 -1.34 6.71
C ARG A 39 -4.17 -1.55 8.23
N GLY A 40 -5.12 -2.33 8.76
CA GLY A 40 -5.18 -2.64 10.18
C GLY A 40 -3.91 -3.29 10.75
N PHE A 41 -3.19 -4.09 9.95
CA PHE A 41 -1.89 -4.63 10.35
C PHE A 41 -0.73 -3.64 10.18
N ARG A 42 -0.84 -2.70 9.23
CA ARG A 42 0.17 -1.68 8.99
C ARG A 42 0.18 -0.63 10.10
N ASP A 43 -0.97 -0.20 10.59
CA ASP A 43 -1.07 0.93 11.53
C ASP A 43 -0.29 0.71 12.84
N PRO A 44 -0.37 -0.46 13.52
CA PRO A 44 0.44 -0.73 14.71
C PRO A 44 1.95 -0.71 14.41
N SER A 45 2.36 -1.21 13.25
CA SER A 45 3.78 -1.23 12.84
C SER A 45 4.30 0.19 12.59
N ASN A 46 3.52 1.03 11.91
CA ASN A 46 3.84 2.43 11.68
C ASN A 46 3.93 3.21 12.99
N ARG A 47 3.03 2.96 13.96
CA ARG A 47 3.12 3.58 15.29
C ARG A 47 4.41 3.25 16.03
N VAL A 48 4.92 2.03 15.91
CA VAL A 48 6.23 1.65 16.49
C VAL A 48 7.37 2.44 15.83
N ILE A 49 7.33 2.61 14.50
CA ILE A 49 8.32 3.42 13.76
C ILE A 49 8.25 4.90 14.19
N GLN A 50 7.05 5.47 14.25
CA GLN A 50 6.85 6.87 14.67
C GLN A 50 7.37 7.09 16.10
N ASN A 51 7.10 6.16 17.00
CA ASN A 51 7.61 6.21 18.38
C ASN A 51 9.14 6.15 18.43
N HIS A 52 9.77 5.36 17.57
CA HIS A 52 11.23 5.33 17.47
C HIS A 52 11.85 6.69 17.10
N PHE A 53 11.17 7.48 16.26
CA PHE A 53 11.63 8.82 15.88
C PHE A 53 11.14 9.93 16.82
N ALA A 54 10.18 9.62 17.70
CA ALA A 54 9.63 10.60 18.62
C ALA A 54 10.64 11.04 19.68
N LYS A 55 10.72 12.36 19.89
CA LYS A 55 11.38 12.99 21.02
C LYS A 55 10.30 13.55 21.95
N SER A 56 10.53 13.47 23.26
CA SER A 56 9.58 13.83 24.33
C SER A 56 8.39 14.71 23.89
N GLY A 57 7.19 14.11 23.82
CA GLY A 57 5.92 14.80 23.54
C GLY A 57 5.55 15.03 22.08
N ASN A 58 6.41 14.73 21.10
CA ASN A 58 6.15 15.06 19.68
C ASN A 58 5.56 13.92 18.81
N LEU A 59 5.15 12.79 19.41
CA LEU A 59 4.66 11.63 18.66
C LEU A 59 3.45 11.97 17.76
N GLY A 60 2.52 12.79 18.26
CA GLY A 60 1.35 13.22 17.49
C GLY A 60 1.70 14.08 16.28
N GLU A 61 2.73 14.94 16.39
CA GLU A 61 3.18 15.77 15.28
C GLU A 61 3.84 14.92 14.18
N ILE A 62 4.65 13.92 14.57
CA ILE A 62 5.27 12.98 13.63
C ILE A 62 4.19 12.16 12.92
N ALA A 63 3.22 11.63 13.65
CA ALA A 63 2.12 10.87 13.09
C ALA A 63 1.30 11.70 12.10
N ALA A 64 0.95 12.93 12.46
CA ALA A 64 0.20 13.84 11.59
C ALA A 64 0.99 14.20 10.32
N LYS A 65 2.31 14.45 10.44
CA LYS A 65 3.17 14.70 9.26
C LYS A 65 3.24 13.48 8.35
N GLU A 66 3.41 12.28 8.90
CA GLU A 66 3.41 11.04 8.10
C GLU A 66 2.09 10.87 7.36
N GLU A 67 0.95 11.07 8.02
CA GLU A 67 -0.37 10.93 7.41
C GLU A 67 -0.58 11.92 6.25
N VAL A 68 -0.19 13.18 6.43
CA VAL A 68 -0.27 14.20 5.36
C VAL A 68 0.56 13.78 4.13
N TRP A 69 1.78 13.29 4.35
CA TRP A 69 2.63 12.81 3.26
C TRP A 69 2.09 11.53 2.61
N GLU A 70 1.50 10.63 3.39
CA GLU A 70 0.85 9.43 2.87
C GLU A 70 -0.35 9.78 1.98
N VAL A 71 -1.25 10.66 2.43
CA VAL A 71 -2.41 11.09 1.64
C VAL A 71 -1.96 11.84 0.38
N GLY A 72 -0.98 12.73 0.51
CA GLY A 72 -0.41 13.45 -0.64
C GLY A 72 0.18 12.49 -1.67
N ALA A 73 0.97 11.50 -1.23
CA ALA A 73 1.54 10.49 -2.12
C ALA A 73 0.48 9.61 -2.78
N GLN A 74 -0.61 9.28 -2.07
CA GLN A 74 -1.74 8.53 -2.64
C GLN A 74 -2.45 9.32 -3.73
N LEU A 75 -2.70 10.62 -3.53
CA LEU A 75 -3.32 11.48 -4.53
C LEU A 75 -2.43 11.62 -5.77
N VAL A 76 -1.14 11.92 -5.59
CA VAL A 76 -0.18 12.02 -6.69
C VAL A 76 -0.07 10.70 -7.44
N GLY A 77 0.03 9.58 -6.73
CA GLY A 77 0.08 8.24 -7.32
C GLY A 77 -1.19 7.90 -8.11
N LEU A 78 -2.37 8.27 -7.61
CA LEU A 78 -3.64 8.09 -8.31
C LEU A 78 -3.68 8.93 -9.59
N SER A 79 -3.30 10.21 -9.53
CA SER A 79 -3.25 11.08 -10.71
C SER A 79 -2.32 10.52 -11.79
N ILE A 80 -1.11 10.10 -11.41
CA ILE A 80 -0.16 9.47 -12.34
C ILE A 80 -0.73 8.16 -12.89
N GLY A 81 -1.35 7.34 -12.05
CA GLY A 81 -1.97 6.07 -12.45
C GLY A 81 -3.07 6.26 -13.48
N VAL A 82 -3.93 7.26 -13.31
CA VAL A 82 -4.98 7.60 -14.30
C VAL A 82 -4.37 8.04 -15.63
N LEU A 83 -3.34 8.89 -15.63
CA LEU A 83 -2.65 9.31 -16.86
C LEU A 83 -1.97 8.14 -17.59
N ILE A 84 -1.39 7.20 -16.84
CA ILE A 84 -0.83 5.97 -17.42
C ILE A 84 -1.96 5.15 -18.07
N LEU A 85 -3.07 4.94 -17.36
CA LEU A 85 -4.20 4.16 -17.88
C LEU A 85 -4.89 4.82 -19.09
N ASP A 86 -4.85 6.14 -19.21
CA ASP A 86 -5.36 6.89 -20.37
C ASP A 86 -4.46 6.77 -21.61
N THR A 87 -3.22 6.27 -21.45
CA THR A 87 -2.29 6.09 -22.56
C THR A 87 -2.76 4.98 -23.50
N PRO A 88 -2.86 5.22 -24.83
CA PRO A 88 -3.26 4.21 -25.81
C PRO A 88 -2.34 2.99 -25.76
N GLY A 89 -2.93 1.79 -25.71
CA GLY A 89 -2.19 0.52 -25.70
C GLY A 89 -2.13 -0.17 -24.34
N ILE A 90 -2.22 0.56 -23.21
CA ILE A 90 -2.19 -0.06 -21.89
C ILE A 90 -3.51 -0.78 -21.58
N GLN A 91 -4.64 -0.14 -21.89
CA GLN A 91 -5.96 -0.75 -21.74
C GLN A 91 -6.32 -1.73 -22.86
N SER A 92 -5.58 -1.73 -23.96
CA SER A 92 -5.89 -2.54 -25.15
C SER A 92 -5.71 -4.04 -24.92
N SER A 93 -4.91 -4.45 -23.93
CA SER A 93 -4.72 -5.85 -23.58
C SER A 93 -4.68 -6.03 -22.07
N TYR A 94 -5.46 -7.00 -21.59
CA TYR A 94 -5.47 -7.36 -20.17
C TYR A 94 -4.08 -7.85 -19.69
N LEU A 95 -3.29 -8.45 -20.60
CA LEU A 95 -1.91 -8.83 -20.28
C LEU A 95 -1.03 -7.60 -20.06
N THR A 96 -1.13 -6.58 -20.93
CA THR A 96 -0.36 -5.33 -20.77
C THR A 96 -0.76 -4.62 -19.47
N LEU A 97 -2.05 -4.57 -19.16
CA LEU A 97 -2.57 -3.98 -17.93
C LEU A 97 -2.05 -4.72 -16.68
N THR A 98 -2.10 -6.05 -16.66
CA THR A 98 -1.62 -6.86 -15.52
C THR A 98 -0.11 -6.79 -15.35
N LEU A 99 0.67 -6.77 -16.44
CA LEU A 99 2.13 -6.58 -16.39
C LEU A 99 2.51 -5.18 -15.91
N THR A 100 1.79 -4.15 -16.36
CA THR A 100 2.00 -2.76 -15.90
C THR A 100 1.71 -2.65 -14.41
N TRP A 101 0.59 -3.21 -13.94
CA TRP A 101 0.24 -3.28 -12.52
C TRP A 101 1.31 -4.05 -11.71
N LEU A 102 1.77 -5.20 -12.22
CA LEU A 102 2.78 -6.01 -11.55
C LEU A 102 4.11 -5.27 -11.41
N GLY A 103 4.54 -4.56 -12.46
CA GLY A 103 5.73 -3.72 -12.44
C GLY A 103 5.65 -2.63 -11.39
N VAL A 104 4.54 -1.89 -11.34
CA VAL A 104 4.29 -0.85 -10.32
C VAL A 104 4.28 -1.45 -8.91
N ARG A 105 3.68 -2.64 -8.72
CA ARG A 105 3.65 -3.35 -7.44
C ARG A 105 5.02 -3.79 -6.96
N LEU A 106 5.83 -4.36 -7.85
CA LEU A 106 7.20 -4.75 -7.53
C LEU A 106 8.06 -3.54 -7.17
N LEU A 107 7.92 -2.44 -7.93
CA LEU A 107 8.61 -1.18 -7.63
C LEU A 107 8.21 -0.62 -6.26
N HIS A 108 6.92 -0.63 -5.92
CA HIS A 108 6.43 -0.22 -4.61
C HIS A 108 7.01 -1.11 -3.49
N LEU A 109 7.01 -2.43 -3.66
CA LEU A 109 7.57 -3.36 -2.67
C LEU A 109 9.08 -3.16 -2.50
N TRP A 110 9.80 -2.88 -3.59
CA TRP A 110 11.21 -2.55 -3.58
C TRP A 110 11.50 -1.28 -2.77
N PHE A 111 10.79 -0.18 -3.02
CA PHE A 111 10.96 1.04 -2.24
C PHE A 111 10.62 0.84 -0.77
N ARG A 112 9.58 0.06 -0.47
CA ARG A 112 9.25 -0.30 0.92
C ARG A 112 10.36 -1.11 1.56
N TYR A 113 10.93 -2.09 0.86
CA TYR A 113 12.09 -2.83 1.32
C TYR A 113 13.27 -1.90 1.65
N GLN A 114 13.65 -1.01 0.72
CA GLN A 114 14.73 -0.05 0.93
C GLN A 114 14.48 0.83 2.16
N SER A 115 13.24 1.30 2.37
CA SER A 115 12.89 2.10 3.54
C SER A 115 13.03 1.35 4.86
N LEU A 116 12.71 0.04 4.88
CA LEU A 116 12.72 -0.78 6.09
C LEU A 116 14.11 -1.28 6.46
N VAL A 117 14.98 -1.56 5.48
CA VAL A 117 16.35 -2.07 5.74
C VAL A 117 17.22 -1.05 6.48
N VAL A 118 16.95 0.24 6.32
CA VAL A 118 17.68 1.32 7.02
C VAL A 118 17.24 1.46 8.48
N LEU A 119 16.05 0.97 8.85
CA LEU A 119 15.53 1.07 10.22
C LEU A 119 16.27 0.12 11.15
N LYS A 120 17.08 0.69 12.05
CA LYS A 120 17.73 -0.05 13.14
C LYS A 120 16.93 0.10 14.43
N PHE A 121 16.01 -0.83 14.67
CA PHE A 121 15.37 -0.89 15.99
C PHE A 121 16.36 -1.40 17.03
N ARG A 122 16.47 -0.69 18.15
CA ARG A 122 17.12 -1.24 19.34
C ARG A 122 16.21 -2.39 19.79
N THR A 123 16.68 -3.63 19.64
CA THR A 123 15.93 -4.81 20.08
C THR A 123 15.56 -4.64 21.55
N VAL A 124 14.26 -4.44 21.80
CA VAL A 124 13.74 -4.56 23.16
C VAL A 124 13.75 -6.06 23.44
N ARG A 125 14.66 -6.48 24.33
CA ARG A 125 14.51 -7.74 25.06
C ARG A 125 13.13 -7.68 25.71
N CYS A 126 12.18 -8.43 25.17
CA CYS A 126 10.91 -8.70 25.84
C CYS A 126 11.14 -9.76 26.93
N TRP A 127 10.26 -9.76 27.93
CA TRP A 127 10.24 -10.57 29.17
C TRP A 127 10.96 -9.97 30.40
N THR A 128 10.25 -9.07 31.08
CA THR A 128 10.01 -9.16 32.53
C THR A 128 8.56 -8.80 32.78
#